data_AF-A0A8B6Y5E8-F1
#
_entry.id   AF-A0A8B6Y5E8-F1
#
_cell.length_a   1.000
_cell.length_b   1.000
_cell.length_c   1.000
_cell.angle_alpha   90.00
_cell.angle_beta   90.00
_cell.angle_gamma   90.00
#
_symmetry.space_group_name_H-M   'P 1'
#
loop_
_entity.id
_entity.type
_entity.pdbx_description
1 polymer ?
#
loop_
_entity_poly.entity_id
_entity_poly.type
_entity_poly.pdbx_seq_one_letter_code
_entity_poly.pdbx_strand_id
1 'polypeptide(L)'
;SQTSKPLKDIQKEMRDVLRQIVSSVTFLPNLHEKCMFNILAYTDLDCTVPAAWEDGCEHVIEGAQQVKLKTVNTLLHKVDLEVCYKTT
;
A
#
# COMPACT_ATOMS: atom_id res chain seq x y z
N SER A 1 22.84 11.46 -18.92
CA SER A 1 23.10 11.70 -17.49
C SER A 1 21.97 11.09 -16.70
N GLN A 2 22.21 10.04 -15.90
CA GLN A 2 21.17 9.49 -15.02
C GLN A 2 20.92 10.50 -13.90
N THR A 3 19.77 11.17 -13.94
CA THR A 3 19.30 12.05 -12.87
C THR A 3 18.86 11.18 -11.70
N SER A 4 19.65 11.15 -10.62
CA SER A 4 19.28 10.49 -9.37
C SER A 4 18.66 11.50 -8.40
N LYS A 5 17.51 11.15 -7.81
CA LYS A 5 16.93 11.95 -6.73
C LYS A 5 17.81 11.77 -5.48
N PRO A 6 18.15 12.84 -4.74
CA PRO A 6 18.91 12.72 -3.51
C PRO A 6 18.22 11.78 -2.50
N LEU A 7 19.01 10.90 -1.85
CA LEU A 7 18.47 9.94 -0.87
C LEU A 7 17.67 10.62 0.25
N LYS A 8 18.11 11.81 0.68
CA LYS A 8 17.44 12.63 1.69
C LYS A 8 16.01 12.98 1.29
N ASP A 9 15.77 13.25 0.01
CA ASP A 9 14.45 13.62 -0.50
C ASP A 9 13.55 12.38 -0.58
N ILE A 10 14.08 11.24 -1.03
CA ILE A 10 13.37 9.95 -1.01
C ILE A 10 12.98 9.56 0.42
N GLN A 11 13.89 9.69 1.37
CA GLN A 11 13.63 9.40 2.79
C GLN A 11 12.59 10.35 3.39
N LYS A 12 12.59 11.62 2.97
CA LYS A 12 11.58 12.59 3.37
C LYS A 12 10.19 12.20 2.84
N GLU A 13 10.09 11.82 1.57
CA GLU A 13 8.83 11.33 0.98
C GLU A 13 8.31 10.09 1.70
N MET A 14 9.17 9.09 1.93
CA MET A 14 8.82 7.88 2.69
C MET A 14 8.32 8.21 4.10
N ARG A 15 8.98 9.14 4.80
CA ARG A 15 8.57 9.57 6.14
C ARG A 15 7.19 10.23 6.12
N ASP A 16 6.91 11.06 5.11
CA ASP A 16 5.62 11.73 4.98
C ASP A 16 4.49 10.75 4.67
N VAL A 17 4.76 9.71 3.88
CA VAL A 17 3.82 8.61 3.64
C VAL A 17 3.51 7.84 4.92
N LEU A 18 4.53 7.45 5.69
CA LEU A 18 4.33 6.76 6.96
C LEU A 18 3.47 7.58 7.94
N ARG A 19 3.70 8.89 8.01
CA ARG A 19 2.85 9.78 8.82
C ARG A 19 1.41 9.81 8.31
N GLN A 20 1.20 9.79 7.00
CA GLN A 20 -0.14 9.79 6.42
C GLN A 20 -0.87 8.47 6.68
N ILE A 21 -0.17 7.33 6.65
CA ILE A 21 -0.72 6.02 7.05
C ILE A 21 -1.17 6.04 8.52
N VAL A 22 -0.35 6.59 9.42
CA VAL A 22 -0.75 6.73 10.83
C VAL A 22 -1.93 7.70 10.95
N SER A 23 -1.90 8.81 10.21
CA SER A 23 -2.99 9.78 10.19
C SER A 23 -4.27 9.21 9.60
N SER A 24 -4.23 8.20 8.74
CA SER A 24 -5.45 7.67 8.14
C SER A 24 -6.35 6.99 9.17
N VAL A 25 -5.76 6.47 10.25
CA VAL A 25 -6.49 5.83 11.35
C VAL A 25 -7.56 6.76 11.96
N THR A 26 -7.39 8.09 11.90
CA THR A 26 -8.35 9.03 12.49
C THR A 26 -9.69 9.11 11.76
N PHE A 27 -9.75 8.68 10.50
CA PHE A 27 -10.98 8.67 9.70
C PHE A 27 -11.43 7.25 9.32
N LEU A 28 -10.69 6.21 9.71
CA LEU A 28 -11.08 4.83 9.48
C LEU A 28 -12.08 4.35 10.54
N PRO A 29 -13.05 3.48 10.18
CA PRO A 29 -13.96 2.86 11.14
C PRO A 29 -13.21 2.04 12.20
N ASN A 30 -13.74 2.01 13.42
CA ASN A 30 -13.21 1.15 14.47
C ASN A 30 -13.50 -0.33 14.17
N LEU A 31 -12.49 -1.18 14.34
CA LEU A 31 -12.61 -2.63 14.27
C LEU A 31 -12.95 -3.14 15.68
N HIS A 32 -14.16 -3.68 15.85
CA HIS A 32 -14.64 -4.16 17.16
C HIS A 32 -14.35 -5.64 17.41
N GLU A 33 -13.96 -6.37 16.36
CA GLU A 33 -13.71 -7.80 16.41
C GLU A 33 -12.23 -8.10 16.19
N LYS A 34 -11.82 -9.34 16.54
CA LYS A 34 -10.48 -9.81 16.20
C LYS A 34 -10.37 -9.97 14.69
N CYS A 35 -9.47 -9.21 14.08
CA CYS A 35 -9.18 -9.32 12.65
C CYS A 35 -7.94 -10.18 12.41
N MET A 36 -7.94 -10.92 11.30
CA MET A 36 -6.72 -11.43 10.67
C MET A 36 -6.33 -10.48 9.55
N PHE A 37 -5.07 -10.54 9.12
CA PHE A 37 -4.62 -9.82 7.94
C PHE A 37 -3.98 -10.80 6.95
N ASN A 38 -4.13 -10.51 5.67
CA ASN A 38 -3.52 -11.24 4.58
C ASN A 38 -2.68 -10.26 3.76
N ILE A 39 -1.62 -10.77 3.13
CA ILE A 39 -0.81 -10.00 2.19
C ILE A 39 -0.97 -10.65 0.83
N LEU A 40 -1.32 -9.85 -0.18
CA LEU A 40 -1.44 -10.27 -1.57
C LEU A 40 -0.42 -9.50 -2.40
N ALA A 41 0.23 -10.18 -3.33
CA ALA A 41 1.15 -9.59 -4.29
C ALA A 41 0.69 -9.95 -5.70
N TYR A 42 0.46 -8.94 -6.53
CA TYR A 42 0.20 -9.13 -7.96
C TYR A 42 1.54 -9.11 -8.69
N THR A 43 1.83 -10.17 -9.43
CA THR A 43 3.07 -10.35 -10.18
C THR A 43 2.78 -10.61 -11.65
N ASP A 44 3.84 -10.65 -12.46
CA ASP A 44 3.74 -11.19 -13.81
C ASP A 44 3.29 -12.66 -13.77
N LEU A 45 2.58 -13.09 -14.81
CA LEU A 45 1.95 -14.43 -14.88
C LEU A 45 2.96 -15.59 -14.89
N ASP A 46 4.21 -15.32 -15.29
CA ASP A 46 5.31 -16.28 -15.38
C ASP A 46 6.29 -16.19 -14.19
N CYS A 47 5.91 -15.46 -13.13
CA CYS A 47 6.72 -15.36 -11.93
C CYS A 47 6.78 -16.71 -11.17
N THR A 48 7.98 -17.12 -10.76
CA THR A 48 8.15 -18.29 -9.89
C THR A 48 7.61 -17.99 -8.48
N VAL A 49 6.56 -18.70 -8.08
CA VAL A 49 5.98 -18.58 -6.73
C VAL A 49 6.94 -19.16 -5.68
N PRO A 50 7.37 -18.38 -4.68
CA PRO A 50 8.21 -18.90 -3.60
C PRO A 50 7.43 -19.88 -2.72
N ALA A 51 8.10 -20.86 -2.12
CA ALA A 51 7.45 -21.92 -1.32
C ALA A 51 6.62 -21.42 -0.10
N ALA A 52 6.85 -20.20 0.38
CA ALA A 52 6.09 -19.59 1.48
C ALA A 52 4.83 -18.84 1.01
N TRP A 53 4.59 -18.78 -0.30
CA TRP A 53 3.45 -18.12 -0.94
C TRP A 53 2.63 -19.15 -1.71
N GLU A 54 1.36 -18.82 -1.90
CA GLU A 54 0.40 -19.61 -2.67
C GLU A 54 -0.41 -18.70 -3.58
N ASP A 55 -1.04 -19.28 -4.60
CA ASP A 55 -1.90 -18.54 -5.51
C ASP A 55 -3.11 -17.97 -4.74
N GLY A 56 -3.24 -16.64 -4.78
CA GLY A 56 -4.30 -15.91 -4.10
C GLY A 56 -5.48 -15.60 -5.00
N CYS A 57 -6.66 -15.46 -4.41
CA CYS A 57 -7.81 -14.82 -5.06
C CYS A 57 -7.83 -13.31 -4.78
N GLU A 58 -8.36 -12.53 -5.72
CA GLU A 58 -8.54 -11.09 -5.53
C GLU A 58 -9.47 -10.83 -4.33
N HIS A 59 -9.06 -9.91 -3.45
CA HIS A 59 -9.83 -9.57 -2.26
C HIS A 59 -10.37 -8.14 -2.36
N VAL A 60 -11.43 -7.99 -3.17
CA VAL A 60 -12.08 -6.69 -3.41
C VAL A 60 -13.16 -6.46 -2.36
N ILE A 61 -13.18 -5.25 -1.80
CA ILE A 61 -14.23 -4.82 -0.86
C ILE A 61 -15.33 -4.10 -1.64
N GLU A 62 -16.49 -4.74 -1.81
CA GLU A 62 -17.64 -4.12 -2.48
C GLU A 62 -18.19 -2.93 -1.69
N GLY A 63 -18.47 -1.84 -2.41
CA GLY A 63 -19.00 -0.60 -1.82
C GLY A 63 -18.02 0.14 -0.91
N ALA A 64 -16.71 -0.12 -1.06
CA ALA A 64 -15.68 0.56 -0.28
C ALA A 64 -15.56 2.04 -0.64
N GLN A 65 -15.26 2.85 0.38
CA GLN A 65 -14.67 4.17 0.20
C GLN A 65 -13.17 4.02 -0.05
N GLN A 66 -12.64 4.87 -0.93
CA GLN A 66 -11.26 4.82 -1.37
C GLN A 66 -10.57 6.15 -1.07
N VAL A 67 -9.40 6.09 -0.43
CA VAL A 67 -8.58 7.26 -0.13
C VAL A 67 -7.17 7.04 -0.66
N LYS A 68 -6.76 7.91 -1.59
CA LYS A 68 -5.40 7.92 -2.13
C LYS A 68 -4.46 8.64 -1.17
N LEU A 69 -3.34 8.00 -0.89
CA LEU A 69 -2.25 8.53 -0.09
C LEU A 69 -1.18 9.12 -1.00
N LYS A 70 -0.19 9.78 -0.40
CA LYS A 70 0.95 10.33 -1.12
C LYS A 70 1.75 9.22 -1.78
N THR A 71 2.16 9.47 -3.01
CA THR A 71 3.09 8.65 -3.77
C THR A 71 4.54 8.87 -3.32
N VAL A 72 5.35 7.83 -3.37
CA VAL A 72 6.83 7.94 -3.31
C VAL A 72 7.43 7.65 -4.68
N ASN A 73 8.44 8.42 -5.11
CA ASN A 73 9.08 8.22 -6.40
C ASN A 73 10.60 8.35 -6.30
N THR A 74 11.33 7.28 -6.64
CA THR A 74 12.80 7.23 -6.65
C THR A 74 13.41 7.61 -8.01
N LEU A 75 12.58 8.00 -8.98
CA LEU A 75 12.85 8.15 -10.43
C LEU A 75 13.06 6.85 -11.20
N LEU A 76 13.25 5.73 -10.49
CA LEU A 76 13.26 4.39 -11.07
C LEU A 76 11.94 3.66 -10.79
N HIS A 77 11.45 3.76 -9.56
CA HIS A 77 10.19 3.16 -9.13
C HIS A 77 9.27 4.24 -8.57
N LYS A 78 7.98 4.11 -8.87
CA LYS A 78 6.91 4.92 -8.31
C LYS A 78 5.99 3.99 -7.52
N VAL A 79 5.75 4.33 -6.26
CA VAL A 79 4.85 3.60 -5.37
C VAL A 79 3.67 4.51 -5.07
N ASP A 80 2.52 4.19 -5.67
CA ASP A 80 1.24 4.79 -5.33
C ASP A 80 0.62 4.01 -4.16
N LEU A 81 -0.05 4.71 -3.25
CA LEU A 81 -0.64 4.12 -2.05
C LEU A 81 -2.11 4.49 -1.94
N GLU A 82 -2.90 3.55 -1.46
CA GLU A 82 -4.34 3.69 -1.35
C GLU A 82 -4.86 2.85 -0.19
N VAL A 83 -5.91 3.33 0.46
CA VAL A 83 -6.67 2.58 1.46
C VAL A 83 -8.13 2.51 1.03
N CYS A 84 -8.65 1.29 0.98
CA CYS A 84 -10.07 1.01 0.74
C CYS A 84 -10.69 0.49 2.03
N TYR A 85 -11.80 1.08 2.45
CA TYR A 85 -12.49 0.69 3.68
C TYR A 85 -14.01 0.80 3.50
N LYS A 86 -14.75 -0.05 4.19
CA LYS A 86 -16.20 -0.01 4.21
C LYS A 86 -16.66 0.75 5.44
N THR A 87 -17.44 1.82 5.26
CA THR A 87 -18.21 2.40 6.35
C THR A 87 -19.40 1.48 6.62
N THR A 88 -19.61 1.12 7.88
CA THR A 88 -20.73 0.30 8.33
C THR A 88 -22.08 0.77 7.79
#